data_AF-A0A3P6DZB4-F1
#
_entry.id   AF-A0A3P6DZB4-F1
#
_cell.length_a   1.000
_cell.length_b   1.000
_cell.length_c   1.000
_cell.angle_alpha   90.00
_cell.angle_beta   90.00
_cell.angle_gamma   90.00
#
_symmetry.space_group_name_H-M   'P 1'
#
loop_
_entity.id
_entity.type
_entity.pdbx_description
1 polymer ?
#
loop_
_entity_poly.entity_id
_entity_poly.type
_entity_poly.pdbx_seq_one_letter_code
_entity_poly.pdbx_strand_id
1 'polypeptide(L)'
;MEIVLKPKDAVNWSYRGEGAVNLVLAYTGTSPTFLGKMMRIQKMPNDVKRDTSENGLTSHEKLIWGEIKELVLPEQGGFGVFMRLLVAKEFLESVENIGTSQRPSWRADVASADTNRSFVLLMDDLTLFAHGRVEDKPCLSVEIKPKCGFIPSSSFIAEENAIKKSITRFKMHQVLKLQEREISETSEYDPLDLFSGSKDRIHKVIRALYATPQNNLKVEQSLSIYSKILSRRKKHWEREEIREEISLKALLNNKLMR
;
A
#
# COMPACT_ATOMS: atom_id res chain seq x y z
N MET A 1 -18.70 20.12 -7.09
CA MET A 1 -17.33 20.70 -6.98
C MET A 1 -16.36 19.55 -6.99
N GLU A 2 -15.37 19.56 -7.88
CA GLU A 2 -14.25 18.61 -7.80
C GLU A 2 -13.46 18.88 -6.52
N ILE A 3 -13.22 17.84 -5.73
CA ILE A 3 -12.43 17.94 -4.50
C ILE A 3 -10.96 17.90 -4.91
N VAL A 4 -10.23 18.96 -4.57
CA VAL A 4 -8.79 19.07 -4.80
C VAL A 4 -8.06 19.12 -3.46
N LEU A 5 -7.17 18.16 -3.20
CA LEU A 5 -6.35 18.14 -1.99
C LEU A 5 -5.24 19.19 -2.06
N LYS A 6 -5.08 19.94 -0.97
CA LYS A 6 -4.08 21.01 -0.80
C LYS A 6 -2.95 20.52 0.12
N PRO A 7 -1.78 21.19 0.15
CA PRO A 7 -0.64 20.80 1.00
C PRO A 7 -0.97 20.48 2.45
N LYS A 8 -1.82 21.32 3.07
CA LYS A 8 -2.28 21.13 4.45
C LYS A 8 -3.00 19.80 4.71
N ASP A 9 -3.56 19.18 3.67
CA ASP A 9 -4.32 17.94 3.78
C ASP A 9 -3.37 16.72 3.87
N ALA A 10 -2.10 16.87 3.49
CA ALA A 10 -1.10 15.78 3.49
C ALA A 10 -0.91 15.15 4.88
N VAL A 11 -1.03 15.95 5.96
CA VAL A 11 -0.91 15.49 7.35
C VAL A 11 -1.96 14.44 7.75
N ASN A 12 -3.06 14.37 7.00
CA ASN A 12 -4.13 13.40 7.21
C ASN A 12 -3.86 12.06 6.52
N TRP A 13 -2.72 11.89 5.84
CA TRP A 13 -2.34 10.67 5.15
C TRP A 13 -1.09 10.08 5.79
N SER A 14 -1.09 8.77 6.03
CA SER A 14 0.02 8.05 6.68
C SER A 14 0.49 6.90 5.80
N TYR A 15 1.79 6.64 5.78
CA TYR A 15 2.36 5.52 5.03
C TYR A 15 1.71 4.20 5.45
N ARG A 16 1.31 3.38 4.47
CA ARG A 16 0.79 2.04 4.70
C ARG A 16 1.67 0.95 4.09
N GLY A 17 2.30 1.25 2.96
CA GLY A 17 3.19 0.33 2.28
C GLY A 17 3.49 0.77 0.85
N GLU A 18 4.34 0.01 0.17
CA GLU A 18 4.66 0.29 -1.22
C GLU A 18 5.11 -0.97 -1.98
N GLY A 19 4.86 -0.95 -3.28
CA GLY A 19 5.45 -1.89 -4.23
C GLY A 19 6.64 -1.26 -4.96
N ALA A 20 7.05 -1.86 -6.07
CA ALA A 20 8.03 -1.23 -6.96
C ALA A 20 7.46 0.03 -7.63
N VAL A 21 6.18 0.00 -8.01
CA VAL A 21 5.57 1.03 -8.87
C VAL A 21 4.77 2.08 -8.10
N ASN A 22 4.24 1.75 -6.91
CA ASN A 22 3.32 2.65 -6.20
C ASN A 22 3.58 2.70 -4.71
N LEU A 23 3.35 3.89 -4.16
CA LEU A 23 3.22 4.21 -2.74
C LEU A 23 1.73 4.14 -2.33
N VAL A 24 1.44 3.62 -1.15
CA VAL A 24 0.08 3.57 -0.60
C VAL A 24 0.05 4.26 0.76
N LEU A 25 -0.91 5.18 0.93
CA LEU A 25 -1.14 5.92 2.15
C LEU A 25 -2.57 5.68 2.63
N ALA A 26 -2.76 5.47 3.93
CA ALA A 26 -4.08 5.37 4.53
C ALA A 26 -4.56 6.74 5.01
N TYR A 27 -5.85 7.02 4.85
CA TYR A 27 -6.44 8.21 5.46
C TYR A 27 -6.53 8.06 6.98
N THR A 28 -6.13 9.11 7.68
CA THR A 28 -6.03 9.17 9.14
C THR A 28 -6.60 10.48 9.72
N GLY A 29 -7.26 11.28 8.89
CA GLY A 29 -7.99 12.47 9.31
C GLY A 29 -9.42 12.15 9.71
N THR A 30 -10.25 13.18 9.78
CA THR A 30 -11.64 13.12 10.27
C THR A 30 -12.69 13.42 9.20
N SER A 31 -12.28 13.77 7.97
CA SER A 31 -13.21 14.09 6.89
C SER A 31 -14.01 12.85 6.48
N PRO A 32 -15.35 12.88 6.59
CA PRO A 32 -16.22 11.75 6.21
C PRO A 32 -15.97 11.24 4.79
N THR A 33 -15.60 12.14 3.86
CA THR A 33 -15.33 11.82 2.45
C THR A 33 -14.22 10.79 2.27
N PHE A 34 -13.21 10.80 3.14
CA PHE A 34 -12.00 9.97 3.00
C PHE A 34 -11.90 8.89 4.09
N LEU A 35 -12.90 8.79 4.99
CA LEU A 35 -12.91 7.75 6.00
C LEU A 35 -12.91 6.36 5.35
N GLY A 36 -12.02 5.49 5.83
CA GLY A 36 -11.84 4.16 5.28
C GLY A 36 -11.29 4.14 3.86
N LYS A 37 -10.65 5.23 3.39
CA LYS A 37 -9.99 5.27 2.09
C LYS A 37 -8.47 5.18 2.21
N MET A 38 -7.86 4.64 1.16
CA MET A 38 -6.43 4.70 0.91
C MET A 38 -6.15 5.45 -0.39
N MET A 39 -4.99 6.07 -0.45
CA MET A 39 -4.46 6.76 -1.61
C MET A 39 -3.29 5.98 -2.20
N ARG A 40 -3.32 5.76 -3.50
CA ARG A 40 -2.25 5.13 -4.27
C ARG A 40 -1.62 6.16 -5.18
N ILE A 41 -0.32 6.36 -5.01
CA ILE A 41 0.50 7.33 -5.73
C ILE A 41 1.57 6.58 -6.52
N GLN A 42 1.73 6.91 -7.79
CA GLN A 42 2.79 6.32 -8.61
C GLN A 42 4.15 6.82 -8.14
N LYS A 43 5.17 5.96 -8.25
CA LYS A 43 6.55 6.32 -8.00
C LYS A 43 7.32 6.55 -9.29
N MET A 44 8.34 7.39 -9.23
CA MET A 44 9.36 7.51 -10.26
C MET A 44 10.71 7.03 -9.73
N PRO A 45 11.48 6.27 -10.54
CA PRO A 45 12.88 6.02 -10.24
C PRO A 45 13.64 7.34 -10.14
N ASN A 46 14.52 7.48 -9.15
CA ASN A 46 15.24 8.73 -8.91
C ASN A 46 16.18 9.10 -10.07
N ASP A 47 16.65 8.10 -10.83
CA ASP A 47 17.58 8.28 -11.95
C ASP A 47 16.90 8.63 -13.29
N VAL A 48 15.56 8.58 -13.37
CA VAL A 48 14.83 8.80 -14.62
C VAL A 48 14.24 10.21 -14.64
N LYS A 49 14.79 11.06 -15.52
CA LYS A 49 14.15 12.33 -15.90
C LYS A 49 13.12 12.05 -17.01
N ARG A 50 11.82 12.11 -16.69
CA ARG A 50 10.77 12.15 -17.73
C ARG A 50 10.53 13.58 -18.19
N ASP A 51 10.16 13.71 -19.47
CA ASP A 51 9.47 14.89 -19.97
C ASP A 51 8.16 15.08 -19.20
N THR A 52 7.92 16.31 -18.76
CA THR A 52 6.77 16.76 -17.96
C THR A 52 5.42 16.71 -18.70
N SER A 53 5.36 16.07 -19.87
CA SER A 53 4.22 16.12 -20.79
C SER A 53 3.18 15.00 -20.58
N GLU A 54 3.50 13.92 -19.89
CA GLU A 54 2.54 12.82 -19.63
C GLU A 54 1.81 12.96 -18.28
N ASN A 55 0.94 13.97 -18.19
CA ASN A 55 0.01 14.10 -17.05
C ASN A 55 -1.17 13.11 -17.08
N GLY A 56 -1.30 12.30 -18.14
CA GLY A 56 -2.38 11.31 -18.30
C GLY A 56 -2.04 9.92 -17.74
N LEU A 57 -3.06 9.08 -17.55
CA LEU A 57 -2.84 7.65 -17.29
C LEU A 57 -1.93 7.06 -18.38
N THR A 58 -0.97 6.24 -17.98
CA THR A 58 -0.20 5.40 -18.91
C THR A 58 -1.15 4.47 -19.67
N SER A 59 -0.74 3.96 -20.84
CA SER A 59 -1.55 3.00 -21.60
C SER A 59 -1.96 1.76 -20.79
N HIS A 60 -1.07 1.31 -19.89
CA HIS A 60 -1.37 0.24 -18.94
C HIS A 60 -2.42 0.67 -17.93
N GLU A 61 -2.35 1.91 -17.44
CA GLU A 61 -3.33 2.47 -16.53
C GLU A 61 -4.71 2.67 -17.16
N LYS A 62 -4.78 2.96 -18.45
CA LYS A 62 -6.08 3.00 -19.15
C LYS A 62 -6.70 1.60 -19.23
N LEU A 63 -5.86 0.59 -19.43
CA LEU A 63 -6.27 -0.80 -19.60
C LEU A 63 -6.84 -1.43 -18.31
N ILE A 64 -6.10 -1.47 -17.20
CA ILE A 64 -6.59 -2.13 -15.97
C ILE A 64 -7.66 -1.30 -15.22
N TRP A 65 -7.85 -0.03 -15.55
CA TRP A 65 -8.78 0.88 -14.87
C TRP A 65 -10.07 1.10 -15.65
N GLY A 66 -10.31 0.29 -16.68
CA GLY A 66 -11.60 0.21 -17.34
C GLY A 66 -11.93 1.36 -18.28
N GLU A 67 -10.94 2.13 -18.75
CA GLU A 67 -11.15 2.91 -19.98
C GLU A 67 -11.40 1.97 -21.18
N ILE A 68 -10.88 0.73 -21.10
CA ILE A 68 -11.25 -0.37 -21.98
C ILE A 68 -12.16 -1.33 -21.19
N LYS A 69 -13.47 -1.06 -21.22
CA LYS A 69 -14.50 -1.82 -20.49
C LYS A 69 -14.49 -3.33 -20.77
N GLU A 70 -13.93 -3.76 -21.90
CA GLU A 70 -13.88 -5.14 -22.36
C GLU A 70 -12.77 -5.99 -21.67
N LEU A 71 -11.81 -5.35 -20.98
CA LEU A 71 -10.61 -6.02 -20.44
C LEU A 71 -10.53 -6.04 -18.91
N VAL A 72 -11.46 -5.39 -18.20
CA VAL A 72 -11.60 -5.53 -16.75
C VAL A 72 -12.56 -6.69 -16.46
N LEU A 73 -12.07 -7.68 -15.72
CA LEU A 73 -12.79 -8.91 -15.34
C LEU A 73 -14.17 -8.63 -14.68
N PRO A 74 -15.10 -9.61 -14.72
CA PRO A 74 -16.49 -9.44 -15.15
C PRO A 74 -17.42 -8.83 -14.09
N GLU A 75 -18.64 -8.52 -14.55
CA GLU A 75 -19.85 -7.97 -13.89
C GLU A 75 -20.29 -8.63 -12.55
N GLN A 76 -19.50 -9.50 -11.93
CA GLN A 76 -19.79 -10.11 -10.64
C GLN A 76 -19.11 -9.36 -9.49
N GLY A 77 -19.61 -8.17 -9.17
CA GLY A 77 -19.56 -7.58 -7.83
C GLY A 77 -18.19 -7.47 -7.12
N GLY A 78 -17.08 -7.42 -7.86
CA GLY A 78 -15.72 -7.46 -7.30
C GLY A 78 -15.28 -6.11 -6.74
N PHE A 79 -15.01 -6.07 -5.43
CA PHE A 79 -14.42 -4.96 -4.69
C PHE A 79 -13.27 -4.25 -5.44
N GLY A 80 -13.33 -2.92 -5.51
CA GLY A 80 -12.20 -2.10 -5.96
C GLY A 80 -12.53 -1.04 -7.02
N VAL A 81 -13.60 -0.26 -6.83
CA VAL A 81 -13.79 0.95 -7.64
C VAL A 81 -12.74 1.97 -7.23
N PHE A 82 -11.77 2.23 -8.11
CA PHE A 82 -10.80 3.29 -7.92
C PHE A 82 -11.39 4.63 -8.37
N MET A 83 -11.34 5.63 -7.51
CA MET A 83 -11.74 7.00 -7.87
C MET A 83 -10.51 7.85 -8.16
N ARG A 84 -10.50 8.56 -9.28
CA ARG A 84 -9.47 9.58 -9.54
C ARG A 84 -9.76 10.79 -8.68
N LEU A 85 -8.75 11.25 -7.95
CA LEU A 85 -8.82 12.47 -7.15
C LEU A 85 -7.76 13.43 -7.66
N LEU A 86 -8.19 14.64 -8.05
CA LEU A 86 -7.28 15.69 -8.44
C LEU A 86 -6.48 16.17 -7.23
N VAL A 87 -5.19 16.38 -7.43
CA VAL A 87 -4.27 16.84 -6.39
C VAL A 87 -3.38 17.96 -6.91
N ALA A 88 -3.02 18.87 -6.01
CA ALA A 88 -2.00 19.86 -6.30
C ALA A 88 -0.60 19.23 -6.25
N LYS A 89 0.35 19.75 -7.04
CA LYS A 89 1.75 19.30 -7.01
C LYS A 89 2.35 19.44 -5.60
N GLU A 90 2.06 20.56 -4.95
CA GLU A 90 2.53 20.89 -3.61
C GLU A 90 1.96 19.92 -2.55
N PHE A 91 0.79 19.31 -2.81
CA PHE A 91 0.26 18.24 -1.97
C PHE A 91 1.13 16.99 -2.08
N LEU A 92 1.51 16.57 -3.30
CA LEU A 92 2.35 15.39 -3.51
C LEU A 92 3.77 15.60 -2.93
N GLU A 93 4.33 16.80 -3.06
CA GLU A 93 5.60 17.16 -2.41
C GLU A 93 5.50 17.06 -0.89
N SER A 94 4.40 17.54 -0.31
CA SER A 94 4.15 17.42 1.14
C SER A 94 4.00 15.97 1.59
N VAL A 95 3.33 15.14 0.78
CA VAL A 95 3.18 13.71 1.03
C VAL A 95 4.51 12.97 0.96
N GLU A 96 5.36 13.26 -0.03
CA GLU A 96 6.69 12.64 -0.14
C GLU A 96 7.56 12.98 1.07
N ASN A 97 7.52 14.23 1.54
CA ASN A 97 8.25 14.66 2.73
C ASN A 97 7.80 13.91 4.00
N ILE A 98 6.49 13.71 4.18
CA ILE A 98 5.94 12.93 5.30
C ILE A 98 6.31 11.44 5.15
N GLY A 99 6.13 10.92 3.94
CA GLY A 99 6.30 9.51 3.61
C GLY A 99 7.74 9.03 3.76
N THR A 100 8.73 9.83 3.34
CA THR A 100 10.16 9.44 3.33
C THR A 100 10.64 8.92 4.68
N SER A 101 10.20 9.53 5.79
CA SER A 101 10.57 9.09 7.16
C SER A 101 9.99 7.73 7.58
N GLN A 102 8.95 7.26 6.90
CA GLN A 102 8.21 6.03 7.22
C GLN A 102 8.51 4.89 6.24
N ARG A 103 9.21 5.18 5.14
CA ARG A 103 9.56 4.23 4.08
C ARG A 103 10.81 3.45 4.46
N PRO A 104 10.92 2.16 4.09
CA PRO A 104 12.19 1.44 4.17
C PRO A 104 13.26 2.16 3.34
N SER A 105 14.48 2.31 3.86
CA SER A 105 15.56 3.06 3.18
C SER A 105 15.81 2.57 1.76
N TRP A 106 15.99 1.25 1.57
CA TRP A 106 16.21 0.64 0.26
C TRP A 106 15.08 0.88 -0.75
N ARG A 107 13.89 1.28 -0.29
CA ARG A 107 12.77 1.68 -1.15
C ARG A 107 12.82 3.18 -1.48
N ALA A 108 13.18 4.02 -0.52
CA ALA A 108 13.31 5.46 -0.69
C ALA A 108 14.50 5.81 -1.60
N ASP A 109 15.60 5.06 -1.50
CA ASP A 109 16.83 5.31 -2.24
C ASP A 109 16.65 5.13 -3.77
N VAL A 110 15.77 4.21 -4.18
CA VAL A 110 15.60 3.84 -5.61
C VAL A 110 14.46 4.56 -6.31
N ALA A 111 13.48 5.10 -5.56
CA ALA A 111 12.31 5.75 -6.14
C ALA A 111 11.59 6.68 -5.15
N SER A 112 11.01 7.77 -5.66
CA SER A 112 10.21 8.75 -4.94
C SER A 112 8.78 8.80 -5.49
N ALA A 113 7.83 9.39 -4.75
CA ALA A 113 6.51 9.68 -5.32
C ALA A 113 6.62 10.61 -6.54
N ASP A 114 5.83 10.34 -7.58
CA ASP A 114 5.76 11.16 -8.79
C ASP A 114 4.99 12.44 -8.51
N THR A 115 5.68 13.50 -8.10
CA THR A 115 5.07 14.79 -7.76
C THR A 115 4.58 15.59 -8.96
N ASN A 116 4.87 15.16 -10.19
CA ASN A 116 4.41 15.84 -11.41
C ASN A 116 2.98 15.42 -11.80
N ARG A 117 2.39 14.44 -11.12
CA ARG A 117 1.01 13.99 -11.39
C ARG A 117 -0.02 15.01 -10.89
N SER A 118 -1.09 15.19 -11.67
CA SER A 118 -2.25 16.02 -11.31
C SER A 118 -3.37 15.25 -10.62
N PHE A 119 -3.24 13.92 -10.47
CA PHE A 119 -4.21 13.08 -9.81
C PHE A 119 -3.56 11.90 -9.07
N VAL A 120 -4.32 11.35 -8.13
CA VAL A 120 -4.02 10.10 -7.43
C VAL A 120 -5.23 9.16 -7.52
N LEU A 121 -5.02 7.90 -7.16
CA LEU A 121 -6.11 6.92 -7.09
C LEU A 121 -6.54 6.73 -5.64
N LEU A 122 -7.82 6.95 -5.37
CA LEU A 122 -8.45 6.56 -4.12
C LEU A 122 -9.07 5.17 -4.24
N MET A 123 -8.93 4.38 -3.18
CA MET A 123 -9.52 3.05 -3.04
C MET A 123 -10.04 2.85 -1.63
N ASP A 124 -10.92 1.87 -1.44
CA ASP A 124 -11.31 1.43 -0.10
C ASP A 124 -10.12 0.82 0.65
N ASP A 125 -10.02 1.12 1.93
CA ASP A 125 -9.12 0.45 2.84
C ASP A 125 -9.64 -0.96 3.14
N LEU A 126 -9.19 -1.93 2.33
CA LEU A 126 -9.55 -3.34 2.47
C LEU A 126 -9.04 -3.97 3.77
N THR A 127 -8.24 -3.25 4.57
CA THR A 127 -7.85 -3.71 5.91
C THR A 127 -8.90 -3.41 6.98
N LEU A 128 -9.98 -2.73 6.60
CA LEU A 128 -11.07 -2.32 7.47
C LEU A 128 -12.37 -2.99 7.02
N PHE A 129 -12.98 -3.76 7.91
CA PHE A 129 -14.31 -4.33 7.67
C PHE A 129 -15.39 -3.28 7.99
N ALA A 130 -16.07 -2.78 6.97
CA ALA A 130 -17.16 -1.81 7.10
C ALA A 130 -18.53 -2.48 6.95
N HIS A 131 -18.84 -3.50 7.77
CA HIS A 131 -20.18 -4.08 7.80
C HIS A 131 -21.10 -3.34 8.75
N GLY A 132 -21.53 -2.13 8.40
CA GLY A 132 -22.77 -1.48 8.87
C GLY A 132 -23.06 -1.37 10.38
N ARG A 133 -22.16 -1.84 11.24
CA ARG A 133 -22.27 -1.89 12.69
C ARG A 133 -20.93 -1.45 13.24
N VAL A 134 -20.98 -0.29 13.86
CA VAL A 134 -19.90 0.39 14.57
C VAL A 134 -19.64 -0.35 15.88
N GLU A 135 -19.16 -1.59 15.79
CA GLU A 135 -18.56 -2.23 16.95
C GLU A 135 -17.06 -1.97 16.88
N ASP A 136 -16.49 -1.44 17.96
CA ASP A 136 -15.05 -1.19 18.15
C ASP A 136 -14.25 -2.51 18.27
N LYS A 137 -14.45 -3.41 17.32
CA LYS A 137 -13.77 -4.70 17.27
C LYS A 137 -12.49 -4.59 16.43
N PRO A 138 -11.41 -5.23 16.87
CA PRO A 138 -10.22 -5.34 16.07
C PRO A 138 -10.53 -6.14 14.80
N CYS A 139 -10.07 -5.64 13.65
CA CYS A 139 -10.13 -6.30 12.35
C CYS A 139 -8.76 -6.91 12.05
N LEU A 140 -8.73 -8.21 11.78
CA LEU A 140 -7.53 -8.89 11.30
C LEU A 140 -7.61 -9.02 9.79
N SER A 141 -6.61 -8.48 9.11
CA SER A 141 -6.49 -8.53 7.66
C SER A 141 -5.25 -9.31 7.26
N VAL A 142 -5.39 -10.12 6.21
CA VAL A 142 -4.30 -10.96 5.68
C VAL A 142 -4.15 -10.66 4.19
N GLU A 143 -2.97 -10.18 3.81
CA GLU A 143 -2.58 -9.98 2.42
C GLU A 143 -1.71 -11.16 1.97
N ILE A 144 -2.12 -11.84 0.90
CA ILE A 144 -1.35 -12.92 0.27
C ILE A 144 -0.98 -12.50 -1.14
N LYS A 145 0.30 -12.57 -1.49
CA LYS A 145 0.80 -12.43 -2.87
C LYS A 145 1.01 -13.82 -3.46
N PRO A 146 0.05 -14.37 -4.23
CA PRO A 146 -0.01 -15.80 -4.54
C PRO A 146 1.02 -16.26 -5.58
N LYS A 147 1.56 -15.34 -6.40
CA LYS A 147 2.47 -15.66 -7.53
C LYS A 147 1.76 -16.57 -8.56
N CYS A 148 2.54 -17.23 -9.42
CA CYS A 148 2.02 -18.04 -10.53
C CYS A 148 1.69 -19.47 -10.08
N GLY A 149 0.42 -19.86 -10.18
CA GLY A 149 -0.13 -21.15 -9.77
C GLY A 149 -0.14 -22.24 -10.84
N PHE A 150 0.69 -22.16 -11.88
CA PHE A 150 0.78 -23.18 -12.92
C PHE A 150 2.22 -23.36 -13.41
N ILE A 151 2.48 -24.50 -14.04
CA ILE A 151 3.72 -24.80 -14.75
C ILE A 151 3.46 -24.63 -16.25
N PRO A 152 4.30 -23.91 -17.00
CA PRO A 152 4.10 -23.74 -18.44
C PRO A 152 4.32 -25.05 -19.19
N SER A 153 3.49 -25.29 -20.21
CA SER A 153 3.56 -26.46 -21.11
C SER A 153 3.95 -26.09 -22.55
N SER A 154 4.41 -24.85 -22.77
CA SER A 154 4.70 -24.32 -24.11
C SER A 154 5.75 -25.14 -24.86
N SER A 155 5.46 -25.45 -26.12
CA SER A 155 6.41 -26.09 -27.06
C SER A 155 7.58 -25.18 -27.44
N PHE A 156 7.47 -23.86 -27.20
CA PHE A 156 8.53 -22.89 -27.44
C PHE A 156 9.59 -22.83 -26.32
N ILE A 157 9.47 -23.67 -25.29
CA ILE A 157 10.52 -23.81 -24.28
C ILE A 157 11.60 -24.73 -24.85
N ALA A 158 12.75 -24.14 -25.13
CA ALA A 158 13.95 -24.83 -25.60
C ALA A 158 14.45 -25.88 -24.58
N GLU A 159 15.16 -26.88 -25.06
CA GLU A 159 15.50 -28.08 -24.28
C GLU A 159 16.44 -27.78 -23.11
N GLU A 160 17.38 -26.86 -23.29
CA GLU A 160 18.27 -26.40 -22.20
C GLU A 160 17.50 -25.71 -21.06
N ASN A 161 16.24 -25.34 -21.30
CA ASN A 161 15.34 -24.71 -20.34
C ASN A 161 14.21 -25.66 -19.88
N ALA A 162 14.33 -26.97 -20.13
CA ALA A 162 13.29 -27.97 -19.85
C ALA A 162 12.82 -27.99 -18.39
N ILE A 163 13.66 -27.59 -17.42
CA ILE A 163 13.31 -27.47 -16.00
C ILE A 163 12.08 -26.59 -15.75
N LYS A 164 11.80 -25.62 -16.63
CA LYS A 164 10.61 -24.75 -16.55
C LYS A 164 9.30 -25.53 -16.71
N LYS A 165 9.34 -26.75 -17.27
CA LYS A 165 8.19 -27.65 -17.46
C LYS A 165 7.92 -28.57 -16.25
N SER A 166 8.76 -28.53 -15.21
CA SER A 166 8.60 -29.38 -14.02
C SER A 166 8.73 -28.62 -12.70
N ILE A 167 9.41 -27.47 -12.68
CA ILE A 167 9.61 -26.65 -11.48
C ILE A 167 8.89 -25.32 -11.61
N THR A 168 8.21 -24.90 -10.53
CA THR A 168 7.49 -23.62 -10.53
C THR A 168 8.44 -22.44 -10.67
N ARG A 169 7.98 -21.39 -11.36
CA ARG A 169 8.71 -20.12 -11.48
C ARG A 169 9.05 -19.51 -10.12
N PHE A 170 8.23 -19.75 -9.09
CA PHE A 170 8.49 -19.31 -7.72
C PHE A 170 9.70 -20.02 -7.12
N LYS A 171 9.74 -21.35 -7.15
CA LYS A 171 10.85 -22.15 -6.62
C LYS A 171 12.17 -21.84 -7.31
N MET A 172 12.18 -21.75 -8.65
CA MET A 172 13.38 -21.33 -9.38
C MET A 172 13.86 -19.93 -8.95
N HIS A 173 12.93 -19.00 -8.69
CA HIS A 173 13.29 -17.65 -8.23
C HIS A 173 13.86 -17.63 -6.83
N GLN A 174 13.39 -18.51 -5.93
CA GLN A 174 13.89 -18.57 -4.55
C GLN A 174 15.40 -18.88 -4.53
N VAL A 175 15.86 -19.76 -5.42
CA VAL A 175 17.30 -20.07 -5.57
C VAL A 175 18.09 -18.82 -5.98
N LEU A 176 17.63 -18.11 -7.01
CA LEU A 176 18.29 -16.87 -7.47
C LEU A 176 18.32 -15.81 -6.36
N LYS A 177 17.18 -15.59 -5.68
CA LYS A 177 17.06 -14.63 -4.58
C LYS A 177 17.99 -14.93 -3.42
N LEU A 178 18.17 -16.22 -3.11
CA LEU A 178 19.10 -16.64 -2.06
C LEU A 178 20.55 -16.36 -2.49
N GLN A 179 20.89 -16.68 -3.75
CA GLN A 179 22.22 -16.40 -4.30
C GLN A 179 22.55 -14.90 -4.32
N GLU A 180 21.56 -14.06 -4.67
CA GLU A 180 21.67 -12.60 -4.66
C GLU A 180 21.53 -11.97 -3.26
N ARG A 181 21.34 -12.80 -2.22
CA ARG A 181 21.16 -12.38 -0.82
C ARG A 181 19.96 -11.44 -0.61
N GLU A 182 18.94 -11.53 -1.46
CA GLU A 182 17.67 -10.83 -1.27
C GLU A 182 16.78 -11.49 -0.20
N ILE A 183 17.05 -12.77 0.11
CA ILE A 183 16.37 -13.56 1.14
C ILE A 183 17.41 -14.34 1.96
N SER A 184 17.11 -14.62 3.22
CA SER A 184 17.96 -15.41 4.12
C SER A 184 17.85 -16.92 3.92
N GLU A 185 16.69 -17.39 3.47
CA GLU A 185 16.38 -18.81 3.26
C GLU A 185 15.31 -18.96 2.17
N THR A 186 15.27 -20.14 1.55
CA THR A 186 14.23 -20.48 0.58
C THR A 186 12.91 -20.81 1.29
N SER A 187 11.82 -20.29 0.74
CA SER A 187 10.47 -20.52 1.27
C SER A 187 9.91 -21.88 0.84
N GLU A 188 9.27 -22.60 1.77
CA GLU A 188 8.54 -23.86 1.50
C GLU A 188 7.20 -23.64 0.79
N TYR A 189 6.71 -22.39 0.74
CA TYR A 189 5.49 -22.01 0.03
C TYR A 189 5.53 -22.48 -1.45
N ASP A 190 4.49 -23.20 -1.88
CA ASP A 190 4.29 -23.56 -3.28
C ASP A 190 2.97 -22.98 -3.82
N PRO A 191 3.02 -22.08 -4.82
CA PRO A 191 1.80 -21.61 -5.48
C PRO A 191 0.91 -22.73 -6.02
N LEU A 192 1.46 -23.86 -6.48
CA LEU A 192 0.65 -24.98 -6.95
C LEU A 192 -0.22 -25.57 -5.84
N ASP A 193 0.28 -25.57 -4.59
CA ASP A 193 -0.48 -26.04 -3.44
C ASP A 193 -1.64 -25.08 -3.13
N LEU A 194 -1.43 -23.77 -3.29
CA LEU A 194 -2.46 -22.74 -3.05
C LEU A 194 -3.61 -22.83 -4.07
N PHE A 195 -3.27 -23.03 -5.35
CA PHE A 195 -4.24 -23.11 -6.45
C PHE A 195 -4.75 -24.53 -6.71
N SER A 196 -4.44 -25.50 -5.83
CA SER A 196 -4.77 -26.91 -6.04
C SER A 196 -6.25 -27.26 -5.84
N GLY A 197 -7.03 -26.41 -5.16
CA GLY A 197 -8.36 -26.76 -4.67
C GLY A 197 -8.38 -27.77 -3.51
N SER A 198 -7.22 -28.29 -3.09
CA SER A 198 -7.11 -29.24 -1.97
C SER A 198 -6.93 -28.50 -0.65
N LYS A 199 -7.87 -28.72 0.28
CA LYS A 199 -7.83 -28.11 1.62
C LYS A 199 -6.53 -28.42 2.38
N ASP A 200 -6.03 -29.64 2.28
CA ASP A 200 -4.80 -30.07 2.97
C ASP A 200 -3.56 -29.35 2.41
N ARG A 201 -3.49 -29.21 1.09
CA ARG A 201 -2.40 -28.47 0.42
C ARG A 201 -2.48 -26.97 0.74
N ILE A 202 -3.68 -26.40 0.77
CA ILE A 202 -3.89 -25.01 1.21
C ILE A 202 -3.44 -24.84 2.66
N HIS A 203 -3.76 -25.78 3.56
CA HIS A 203 -3.34 -25.71 4.95
C HIS A 203 -1.81 -25.74 5.10
N LYS A 204 -1.14 -26.58 4.32
CA LYS A 204 0.33 -26.58 4.22
C LYS A 204 0.87 -25.23 3.75
N VAL A 205 0.23 -24.62 2.75
CA VAL A 205 0.58 -23.28 2.26
C VAL A 205 0.48 -22.23 3.37
N ILE A 206 -0.59 -22.23 4.16
CA ILE A 206 -0.74 -21.26 5.25
C ILE A 206 0.39 -21.41 6.27
N ARG A 207 0.77 -22.65 6.64
CA ARG A 207 1.92 -22.88 7.53
C ARG A 207 3.23 -22.40 6.93
N ALA A 208 3.47 -22.69 5.65
CA ALA A 208 4.69 -22.29 4.97
C ALA A 208 4.80 -20.76 4.82
N LEU A 209 3.69 -20.08 4.49
CA LEU A 209 3.62 -18.62 4.44
C LEU A 209 3.84 -18.00 5.82
N TYR A 210 3.36 -18.62 6.89
CA TYR A 210 3.60 -18.15 8.25
C TYR A 210 5.08 -18.33 8.67
N ALA A 211 5.68 -19.47 8.34
CA ALA A 211 7.08 -19.77 8.67
C ALA A 211 8.06 -18.87 7.91
N THR A 212 7.85 -18.67 6.61
CA THR A 212 8.69 -17.82 5.75
C THR A 212 7.84 -16.80 4.97
N PRO A 213 7.38 -15.71 5.60
CA PRO A 213 6.45 -14.76 4.98
C PRO A 213 7.00 -14.04 3.75
N GLN A 214 8.29 -13.70 3.76
CA GLN A 214 8.96 -12.88 2.75
C GLN A 214 8.08 -11.69 2.31
N ASN A 215 7.85 -11.50 1.01
CA ASN A 215 6.87 -10.54 0.48
C ASN A 215 5.57 -11.22 0.00
N ASN A 216 5.32 -12.42 0.49
CA ASN A 216 4.20 -13.27 0.12
C ASN A 216 3.05 -13.22 1.13
N LEU A 217 3.33 -12.90 2.39
CA LEU A 217 2.33 -12.78 3.45
C LEU A 217 2.56 -11.48 4.25
N LYS A 218 1.49 -10.71 4.45
CA LYS A 218 1.43 -9.63 5.44
C LYS A 218 0.17 -9.81 6.28
N VAL A 219 0.33 -9.69 7.59
CA VAL A 219 -0.79 -9.76 8.55
C VAL A 219 -0.86 -8.43 9.28
N GLU A 220 -2.04 -7.83 9.34
CA GLU A 220 -2.26 -6.54 9.98
C GLU A 220 -3.51 -6.57 10.86
N GLN A 221 -3.35 -6.12 12.10
CA GLN A 221 -4.48 -5.86 12.98
C GLN A 221 -4.80 -4.37 12.95
N SER A 222 -6.02 -4.02 12.54
CA SER A 222 -6.53 -2.66 12.56
C SER A 222 -7.63 -2.50 13.61
N LEU A 223 -7.63 -1.37 14.31
CA LEU A 223 -8.81 -0.93 15.07
C LEU A 223 -9.88 -0.39 14.11
N SER A 224 -11.12 -0.34 14.58
CA SER A 224 -12.21 0.33 13.86
C SER A 224 -11.82 1.76 13.47
N ILE A 225 -12.44 2.27 12.40
CA ILE A 225 -12.26 3.67 11.94
C ILE A 225 -12.51 4.66 13.10
N TYR A 226 -13.54 4.40 13.93
CA TYR A 226 -13.91 5.25 15.06
C TYR A 226 -12.87 5.23 16.18
N SER A 227 -12.37 4.05 16.54
CA SER A 227 -11.28 3.91 17.51
C SER A 227 -10.00 4.65 17.07
N LYS A 228 -9.66 4.62 15.78
CA LYS A 228 -8.53 5.38 15.23
C LYS A 228 -8.75 6.90 15.32
N ILE A 229 -9.97 7.38 15.06
CA ILE A 229 -10.33 8.80 15.20
C ILE A 229 -10.29 9.25 16.68
N LEU A 230 -10.88 8.47 17.59
CA LEU A 230 -10.95 8.78 19.02
C LEU A 230 -9.57 8.83 19.68
N SER A 231 -8.72 7.83 19.39
CA SER A 231 -7.35 7.81 19.92
C SER A 231 -6.50 8.99 19.44
N ARG A 232 -6.73 9.49 18.21
CA ARG A 232 -6.07 10.70 17.71
C ARG A 232 -6.63 11.98 18.29
N ARG A 233 -7.95 12.11 18.46
CA ARG A 233 -8.54 13.25 19.17
C ARG A 233 -7.95 13.36 20.56
N LYS A 234 -7.83 12.25 21.29
CA LYS A 234 -7.19 12.22 22.61
C LYS A 234 -5.74 12.72 22.57
N LYS A 235 -4.92 12.23 21.64
CA LYS A 235 -3.53 12.70 21.45
C LYS A 235 -3.44 14.18 21.02
N HIS A 236 -4.40 14.69 20.26
CA HIS A 236 -4.45 16.10 19.86
C HIS A 236 -4.78 16.98 21.06
N TRP A 237 -5.80 16.62 21.85
CA TRP A 237 -6.15 17.32 23.08
C TRP A 237 -4.99 17.34 24.07
N GLU A 238 -4.32 16.21 24.30
CA GLU A 238 -3.12 16.13 25.16
C GLU A 238 -1.98 17.05 24.66
N ARG A 239 -1.80 17.19 23.33
CA ARG A 239 -0.78 18.08 22.76
C ARG A 239 -1.13 19.57 22.87
N GLU A 240 -2.40 19.93 22.73
CA GLU A 240 -2.87 21.31 22.90
C GLU A 240 -2.78 21.74 24.36
N GLU A 241 -3.17 20.86 25.29
CA GLU A 241 -3.09 21.09 26.73
C GLU A 241 -1.63 21.33 27.18
N ILE A 242 -0.68 20.51 26.69
CA ILE A 242 0.75 20.71 26.92
C ILE A 242 1.24 22.04 26.33
N ARG A 243 0.76 22.43 25.15
CA ARG A 243 1.13 23.71 24.52
C ARG A 243 0.63 24.92 25.31
N GLU A 244 -0.61 24.88 25.77
CA GLU A 244 -1.19 25.92 26.61
C GLU A 244 -0.45 26.01 27.95
N GLU A 245 -0.11 24.89 28.57
CA GLU A 245 0.64 24.85 29.83
C GLU A 245 2.05 25.46 29.68
N ILE A 246 2.76 25.15 28.59
CA ILE A 246 4.06 25.75 28.27
C ILE A 246 3.93 27.25 28.03
N SER A 247 2.90 27.69 27.29
CA SER A 247 2.65 29.10 27.02
C SER A 247 2.35 29.90 28.29
N LEU A 248 1.53 29.33 29.19
CA LEU A 248 1.19 29.91 30.49
C LEU A 248 2.42 30.02 31.40
N LYS A 249 3.28 28.98 31.44
CA LYS A 249 4.56 29.01 32.19
C LYS A 249 5.52 30.07 31.66
N ALA A 250 5.60 30.24 30.33
CA ALA A 250 6.42 31.28 29.72
C ALA A 250 5.92 32.71 30.03
N LEU A 251 4.60 32.91 30.07
CA LEU A 251 3.98 34.18 30.48
C LEU A 251 4.20 34.48 31.97
N LEU A 252 4.12 33.47 32.85
CA LEU A 252 4.38 33.63 34.28
C LEU A 252 5.84 34.01 34.55
N ASN A 253 6.80 33.34 33.90
CA ASN A 253 8.23 33.64 34.05
C ASN A 253 8.58 35.05 33.57
N ASN A 254 7.94 35.55 32.51
CA ASN A 254 8.13 36.93 32.05
C ASN A 254 7.53 37.98 33.00
N LYS A 255 6.54 37.61 33.82
CA LYS A 255 5.96 38.49 34.85
C LYS A 255 6.79 38.52 36.14
N LEU A 256 7.51 37.44 36.46
CA LEU A 256 8.40 37.35 37.64
C LEU A 256 9.77 38.01 37.42
N MET A 257 10.14 38.28 36.17
CA MET A 257 11.40 38.94 35.78
C MET A 257 11.23 40.46 35.51
N ARG A 258 10.09 41.04 35.89
CA ARG A 258 9.84 42.49 35.93
C ARG A 258 9.52 42.90 37.36
#